data_AF-A0A257XMA2-F1
#
_entry.id   AF-A0A257XMA2-F1
#
_cell.length_a   1.000
_cell.length_b   1.000
_cell.length_c   1.000
_cell.angle_alpha   90.00
_cell.angle_beta   90.00
_cell.angle_gamma   90.00
#
_symmetry.space_group_name_H-M   'P 1'
#
loop_
_entity.id
_entity.type
_entity.pdbx_description
1 polymer ?
#
loop_
_entity_poly.entity_id
_entity_poly.type
_entity_poly.pdbx_seq_one_letter_code
_entity_poly.pdbx_strand_id
1 'polypeptide(L)' 'MAEPRKILTLNAISARGLARLPEAYTVGGDVADPDGILVRSANMHEMDIPASVRAIARAGAGTNNIPVKKL' A
#
# COMPACT_ATOMS: atom_id res chain seq x y z
N MET A 1 -23.23 0.67 5.92
CA MET A 1 -21.86 0.45 6.46
C MET A 1 -20.90 0.64 5.29
N ALA A 2 -19.80 1.37 5.46
CA ALA A 2 -18.83 1.55 4.37
C ALA A 2 -18.03 0.25 4.16
N GLU A 3 -17.75 -0.10 2.91
CA GLU A 3 -16.90 -1.26 2.59
C GLU A 3 -15.49 -1.09 3.16
N PRO A 4 -14.85 -2.17 3.65
CA PRO A 4 -13.51 -2.11 4.19
C PRO A 4 -12.50 -1.75 3.09
N ARG A 5 -11.53 -0.88 3.43
CA ARG A 5 -10.52 -0.41 2.47
C ARG A 5 -9.46 -1.47 2.24
N LYS A 6 -9.21 -1.76 0.97
CA LYS A 6 -8.28 -2.79 0.52
C LYS A 6 -6.87 -2.22 0.40
N ILE A 7 -5.92 -2.78 1.14
CA ILE A 7 -4.52 -2.34 1.16
C ILE A 7 -3.63 -3.45 0.62
N LEU A 8 -3.00 -3.20 -0.52
CA LEU A 8 -1.97 -4.07 -1.08
C LEU A 8 -0.64 -3.82 -0.36
N THR A 9 0.01 -4.88 0.12
CA THR A 9 1.36 -4.80 0.67
C THR A 9 2.41 -5.21 -0.35
N LEU A 10 3.43 -4.38 -0.53
CA LEU A 10 4.59 -4.71 -1.36
C LEU A 10 5.82 -4.98 -0.48
N ASN A 11 6.30 -6.23 -0.57
CA ASN A 11 7.24 -6.90 0.35
C ASN A 11 6.68 -7.20 1.75
N ALA A 12 7.51 -7.83 2.57
CA ALA A 12 7.22 -8.08 3.98
C ALA A 12 7.10 -6.75 4.75
N ILE A 13 5.90 -6.51 5.28
CA ILE A 13 5.60 -5.46 6.23
C ILE A 13 5.50 -6.08 7.63
N SER A 14 6.04 -5.38 8.64
CA SER A 14 6.00 -5.87 10.02
C SER A 14 4.57 -6.07 10.51
N ALA A 15 4.27 -7.25 11.07
CA ALA A 15 2.98 -7.55 11.68
C ALA A 15 2.60 -6.55 12.78
N ARG A 16 3.59 -6.02 13.54
CA ARG A 16 3.35 -4.98 14.55
C ARG A 16 2.84 -3.67 13.93
N GLY A 17 3.31 -3.32 12.73
CA GLY A 17 2.84 -2.16 12.00
C GLY A 17 1.44 -2.38 11.42
N LEU A 18 1.19 -3.56 10.84
CA LEU A 18 -0.11 -3.94 10.31
C LEU A 18 -1.20 -3.97 11.39
N ALA A 19 -0.87 -4.41 12.60
CA ALA A 19 -1.78 -4.39 13.76
C ALA A 19 -2.19 -2.99 14.24
N ARG A 20 -1.66 -1.92 13.63
CA ARG A 20 -2.11 -0.53 13.87
C ARG A 20 -3.24 -0.11 12.93
N LEU A 21 -3.46 -0.85 11.84
CA LEU A 21 -4.59 -0.59 10.95
C LEU A 21 -5.88 -1.07 11.61
N PRO A 22 -6.93 -0.21 11.69
CA PRO A 22 -8.23 -0.60 12.21
C PRO A 22 -8.89 -1.73 11.41
N GLU A 23 -9.91 -2.37 11.98
CA GLU A 23 -10.70 -3.42 11.31
C GLU A 23 -11.35 -2.98 9.99
N ALA A 24 -11.50 -1.67 9.78
CA ALA A 24 -11.97 -1.11 8.52
C ALA A 24 -11.00 -1.31 7.33
N TYR A 25 -9.83 -1.91 7.53
CA TYR A 25 -8.85 -2.18 6.50
C TYR A 25 -8.64 -3.69 6.30
N THR A 26 -8.69 -4.13 5.04
CA THR A 26 -8.27 -5.47 4.63
C THR A 26 -6.90 -5.37 3.99
N VAL A 27 -5.91 -6.07 4.54
CA VAL A 27 -4.49 -5.89 4.16
C VAL A 27 -3.89 -7.22 3.73
N GLY A 28 -3.17 -7.24 2.61
CA GLY A 28 -2.52 -8.46 2.13
C GLY A 28 -1.68 -8.26 0.87
N GLY A 29 -0.85 -9.27 0.56
CA GLY A 29 0.00 -9.28 -0.64
C GLY A 29 -0.76 -9.63 -1.93
N ASP A 30 -1.90 -10.31 -1.80
CA ASP A 30 -2.70 -10.79 -2.94
C ASP A 30 -3.99 -9.99 -3.13
N VAL A 31 -4.04 -8.77 -2.58
CA VAL A 31 -5.19 -7.88 -2.67
C VAL A 31 -5.34 -7.35 -4.11
N ALA A 32 -6.41 -7.75 -4.78
CA ALA A 32 -6.83 -7.20 -6.06
C ALA A 32 -7.61 -5.88 -5.89
N ASP A 33 -7.48 -4.99 -6.88
CA ASP A 33 -8.11 -3.66 -6.92
C ASP A 33 -7.95 -2.87 -5.60
N PRO A 34 -6.70 -2.60 -5.17
CA PRO A 34 -6.46 -1.94 -3.90
C PRO A 34 -6.91 -0.47 -3.90
N ASP A 35 -7.45 -0.03 -2.75
CA ASP A 35 -7.67 1.39 -2.45
C ASP A 35 -6.39 2.11 -2.03
N GLY A 36 -5.39 1.36 -1.56
CA GLY A 36 -4.11 1.90 -1.14
C GLY A 36 -2.99 0.88 -1.17
N ILE A 37 -1.75 1.36 -1.22
CA ILE A 37 -0.55 0.52 -1.24
C ILE A 37 0.34 0.85 -0.04
N LEU A 38 0.80 -0.19 0.65
CA LEU A 38 1.82 -0.09 1.71
C LEU A 38 3.10 -0.78 1.23
N VAL A 39 4.13 0.00 0.94
CA VAL A 39 5.39 -0.48 0.37
C VAL A 39 6.54 -0.37 1.36
N ARG A 40 7.50 -1.31 1.33
CA ARG A 40 8.77 -1.15 2.03
C ARG A 40 9.91 -0.77 1.09
N SER A 41 10.38 -1.72 0.30
CA SER A 41 11.57 -1.59 -0.56
C SER A 41 11.31 -1.92 -2.03
N ALA A 42 10.09 -2.32 -2.39
CA ALA A 42 9.72 -2.65 -3.76
C ALA A 42 9.80 -1.40 -4.62
N ASN A 43 10.40 -1.52 -5.79
CA ASN A 43 10.44 -0.45 -6.77
C ASN A 43 9.07 -0.32 -7.44
N MET A 44 8.44 0.85 -7.31
CA MET A 44 7.14 1.14 -7.94
C MET A 44 7.29 1.98 -9.23
N HIS A 45 8.51 2.33 -9.67
CA HIS A 45 8.70 3.18 -10.86
C HIS A 45 8.33 2.50 -12.18
N GLU A 46 8.26 1.17 -12.18
CA GLU A 46 7.92 0.31 -13.32
C GLU A 46 6.54 -0.36 -13.16
N MET A 47 5.84 -0.07 -12.06
CA MET A 47 4.53 -0.62 -11.77
C MET A 47 3.44 0.29 -12.31
N ASP A 48 2.46 -0.29 -13.01
CA ASP A 48 1.21 0.40 -13.30
C ASP A 48 0.37 0.49 -12.02
N ILE A 49 0.09 1.72 -11.58
CA ILE A 49 -0.67 1.98 -10.36
C ILE A 49 -2.16 2.06 -10.72
N PRO A 50 -3.02 1.17 -10.18
CA PRO A 50 -4.44 1.17 -10.51
C PRO A 50 -5.11 2.50 -10.13
N ALA A 51 -6.08 2.94 -10.94
CA ALA A 51 -6.84 4.18 -10.67
C ALA A 51 -7.66 4.12 -9.37
N SER A 52 -7.89 2.92 -8.82
CA SER A 52 -8.51 2.74 -7.51
C SER A 52 -7.63 3.20 -6.35
N VAL A 53 -6.30 3.26 -6.54
CA VAL A 53 -5.33 3.60 -5.51
C VAL A 53 -5.43 5.09 -5.18
N ARG A 54 -5.84 5.38 -3.96
CA ARG A 54 -6.00 6.74 -3.44
C ARG A 54 -4.81 7.21 -2.63
N ALA A 55 -4.01 6.29 -2.11
CA ALA A 55 -2.89 6.60 -1.25
C ALA A 55 -1.79 5.53 -1.34
N ILE A 56 -0.54 5.98 -1.24
CA ILE A 56 0.64 5.11 -1.14
C ILE A 56 1.42 5.54 0.09
N ALA A 57 1.66 4.60 0.99
CA ALA A 57 2.44 4.79 2.20
C ALA A 57 3.70 3.93 2.17
N ARG A 58 4.81 4.44 2.72
CA ARG A 58 6.04 3.68 2.88
C ARG A 58 6.25 3.25 4.33
N ALA A 59 6.52 1.97 4.55
CA ALA A 59 7.04 1.44 5.80
C ALA A 59 8.56 1.67 5.89
N GLY A 60 8.97 2.91 6.14
CA GLY A 60 10.38 3.31 6.25
C GLY A 60 10.59 4.78 5.94
N ALA A 61 11.86 5.21 5.91
CA ALA A 61 12.22 6.59 5.61
C ALA A 61 12.26 6.85 4.09
N GLY A 62 11.96 8.10 3.71
CA GLY A 62 12.04 8.59 2.33
C GLY A 62 11.00 7.99 1.39
N THR A 63 11.03 8.38 0.12
CA THR A 63 10.04 7.98 -0.90
C THR A 63 10.70 7.51 -2.19
N ASN A 64 11.99 7.19 -2.16
CA ASN A 64 12.81 6.89 -3.35
C ASN A 64 12.23 5.77 -4.24
N ASN A 65 11.50 4.84 -3.64
CA ASN A 65 10.89 3.70 -4.32
C ASN A 65 9.50 3.99 -4.91
N ILE A 66 8.93 5.16 -4.64
CA ILE A 66 7.60 5.59 -5.07
C ILE A 66 7.78 6.60 -6.21
N PRO A 67 7.03 6.48 -7.33
CA PRO A 67 7.11 7.40 -8.46
C PRO A 67 6.39 8.73 -8.18
N VAL A 68 6.74 9.42 -7.09
CA VAL A 68 6.04 10.64 -6.60
C VAL A 68 5.87 11.72 -7.67
N LYS A 69 6.82 11.85 -8.61
CA LYS A 69 6.74 12.85 -9.69
C LYS A 69 5.75 12.50 -10.81
N LYS A 70 5.31 11.25 -10.90
CA LYS A 70 4.40 10.74 -11.93
C LYS A 70 2.97 10.56 -11.41
N LEU A 71 2.75 10.80 -10.11
CA LEU A 71 1.49 10.72 -9.39
C LEU A 71 0.88 12.11 -9.23
#